data_AF-A0A075HNJ0-F1
#
_entry.id   AF-A0A075HNJ0-F1
#
_cell.length_a   1.000
_cell.length_b   1.000
_cell.length_c   1.000
_cell.angle_alpha   90.00
_cell.angle_beta   90.00
_cell.angle_gamma   90.00
#
_symmetry.space_group_name_H-M   'P 1'
#
loop_
_entity.id
_entity.type
_entity.pdbx_description
1 polymer ?
#
loop_
_entity_poly.entity_id
_entity_poly.type
_entity_poly.pdbx_seq_one_letter_code
_entity_poly.pdbx_strand_id
1 'polypeptide(L)'
;MTETEHNKRIKEISEMIISDNISLNEQDQNKLEKYHNFLKQNYSLDHDSAVELVNEAFLYLKLKESSDIDPLTKGDEFGAGFS
;
A
#
# COMPACT_ATOMS: atom_id res chain seq x y z
N MET A 1 -5.50 7.20 19.27
CA MET A 1 -4.32 6.46 18.76
C MET A 1 -3.17 7.44 18.68
N THR A 2 -1.96 7.04 19.09
CA THR A 2 -0.78 7.89 18.91
C THR A 2 -0.22 7.73 17.49
N GLU A 3 0.45 8.74 16.95
CA GLU A 3 1.04 8.70 15.61
C GLU A 3 2.04 7.53 15.46
N THR A 4 2.79 7.22 16.51
CA THR A 4 3.70 6.07 16.56
C THR A 4 2.99 4.74 16.38
N GLU A 5 1.85 4.53 17.04
CA GLU A 5 1.06 3.31 16.90
C GLU A 5 0.42 3.21 15.51
N HIS A 6 -0.03 4.34 14.96
CA HIS A 6 -0.57 4.43 13.61
C HIS A 6 0.48 3.97 12.58
N ASN A 7 1.67 4.57 12.63
CA ASN A 7 2.77 4.25 11.73
C ASN A 7 3.23 2.80 11.85
N LYS A 8 3.21 2.24 13.08
CA LYS A 8 3.52 0.82 13.30
C LYS A 8 2.52 -0.11 12.59
N ARG A 9 1.21 0.20 12.68
CA ARG A 9 0.16 -0.59 12.04
C ARG A 9 0.26 -0.55 10.51
N ILE A 10 0.50 0.63 9.93
CA ILE A 10 0.75 0.78 8.48
C ILE A 10 1.90 -0.14 8.07
N LYS A 11 3.00 -0.13 8.84
CA LYS A 11 4.17 -0.95 8.55
C LYS A 11 3.86 -2.44 8.60
N GLU A 12 3.16 -2.91 9.63
CA GLU A 12 2.74 -4.33 9.74
C GLU A 12 1.88 -4.76 8.54
N ILE A 13 0.89 -3.95 8.15
CA ILE A 13 0.05 -4.25 6.98
C ILE A 13 0.88 -4.26 5.69
N SER A 14 1.78 -3.30 5.52
CA SER A 14 2.64 -3.22 4.35
C SER A 14 3.55 -4.45 4.21
N GLU A 15 4.08 -4.97 5.32
CA GLU A 15 4.89 -6.19 5.36
C GLU A 15 4.04 -7.42 5.00
N MET A 16 2.78 -7.50 5.45
CA MET A 16 1.86 -8.57 5.04
C MET A 16 1.53 -8.52 3.55
N ILE A 17 1.28 -7.34 2.99
CA ILE A 17 0.98 -7.17 1.55
C ILE A 17 2.17 -7.63 0.70
N ILE A 18 3.39 -7.27 1.10
CA ILE A 18 4.63 -7.73 0.45
C ILE A 18 4.75 -9.26 0.57
N SER A 19 4.53 -9.81 1.76
CA SER A 19 4.63 -11.26 2.00
C SER A 19 3.59 -12.05 1.22
N ASP A 20 2.38 -11.51 1.04
CA ASP A 20 1.31 -12.10 0.24
C ASP A 20 1.55 -11.91 -1.28
N ASN A 21 2.60 -11.18 -1.67
CA ASN A 21 2.96 -10.86 -3.05
C ASN A 21 1.80 -10.25 -3.85
N ILE A 22 1.03 -9.37 -3.21
CA ILE A 22 -0.10 -8.68 -3.83
C ILE A 22 0.39 -7.45 -4.60
N SER A 23 -0.20 -7.22 -5.77
CA SER A 23 0.08 -6.03 -6.57
C SER A 23 -0.33 -4.77 -5.82
N LEU A 24 0.48 -3.70 -5.88
CA LEU A 24 0.10 -2.40 -5.32
C LEU A 24 -1.12 -1.76 -6.01
N ASN A 25 -1.45 -2.24 -7.21
CA ASN A 25 -2.64 -1.83 -7.96
C ASN A 25 -3.81 -2.80 -7.75
N GLU A 26 -3.73 -3.69 -6.76
CA GLU A 26 -4.82 -4.58 -6.41
C GLU A 26 -6.04 -3.78 -5.94
N GLN A 27 -7.20 -4.09 -6.52
CA GLN A 27 -8.48 -3.47 -6.20
C GLN A 27 -9.55 -4.52 -5.85
N ASP A 28 -9.21 -5.80 -5.87
CA ASP A 28 -10.12 -6.86 -5.49
C ASP A 28 -10.52 -6.73 -4.01
N GLN A 29 -11.78 -6.36 -3.79
CA GLN A 29 -12.35 -6.20 -2.45
C GLN A 29 -12.20 -7.47 -1.60
N ASN A 30 -12.28 -8.67 -2.18
CA ASN A 30 -12.13 -9.91 -1.41
C ASN A 30 -10.71 -10.06 -0.84
N LYS A 31 -9.70 -9.64 -1.61
CA LYS A 31 -8.30 -9.67 -1.14
C LYS A 31 -8.05 -8.59 -0.09
N LEU A 32 -8.62 -7.41 -0.29
CA LEU A 32 -8.51 -6.30 0.66
C LEU A 32 -9.24 -6.57 1.98
N GLU A 33 -10.36 -7.30 1.94
CA GLU A 33 -11.15 -7.65 3.11
C GLU A 33 -10.34 -8.45 4.14
N LYS A 34 -9.39 -9.29 3.70
CA LYS A 34 -8.45 -10.00 4.59
C LYS A 34 -7.71 -9.01 5.50
N TYR A 35 -7.19 -7.92 4.94
CA TYR A 35 -6.45 -6.91 5.68
C TYR A 35 -7.36 -6.08 6.60
N HIS A 36 -8.56 -5.72 6.13
CA HIS A 36 -9.55 -5.05 6.97
C HIS A 36 -9.96 -5.92 8.17
N ASN A 37 -10.21 -7.21 7.94
CA ASN A 37 -10.59 -8.17 8.99
C ASN A 37 -9.44 -8.39 9.98
N PHE A 38 -8.19 -8.44 9.51
CA PHE A 38 -7.02 -8.49 10.37
C PHE A 38 -6.97 -7.28 11.32
N LEU A 39 -7.16 -6.07 10.80
CA LEU A 39 -7.15 -4.84 11.61
C LEU A 39 -8.29 -4.79 12.62
N LYS A 40 -9.49 -5.19 12.20
CA LYS A 40 -10.67 -5.30 13.07
C LYS A 40 -10.45 -6.30 14.22
N GLN A 41 -9.88 -7.47 13.92
CA GLN A 41 -9.68 -8.52 14.93
C GLN A 41 -8.52 -8.25 15.87
N ASN A 42 -7.39 -7.72 15.37
CA ASN A 42 -6.18 -7.53 16.18
C ASN A 42 -6.17 -6.20 16.95
N TYR A 43 -6.79 -5.15 16.40
CA TYR A 43 -6.74 -3.81 17.00
C TYR A 43 -8.12 -3.27 17.38
N SER A 44 -9.19 -4.07 17.24
CA SER A 44 -10.58 -3.67 17.54
C SER A 44 -10.97 -2.35 16.88
N LEU A 45 -10.49 -2.15 15.64
CA LEU A 45 -10.75 -0.94 14.87
C LEU A 45 -12.11 -1.02 14.17
N ASP A 46 -12.75 0.15 13.99
CA ASP A 46 -13.93 0.29 13.17
C ASP A 46 -13.63 0.02 11.69
N HIS A 47 -14.69 -0.21 10.90
CA HIS A 47 -14.54 -0.53 9.49
C HIS A 47 -13.83 0.59 8.71
N ASP A 48 -14.23 1.84 8.92
CA ASP A 48 -13.64 2.99 8.23
C ASP A 48 -12.15 3.15 8.57
N SER A 49 -11.79 3.06 9.86
CA SER A 49 -10.38 3.14 10.27
C SER A 49 -9.53 1.98 9.75
N ALA A 50 -10.11 0.79 9.64
CA ALA A 50 -9.42 -0.35 9.04
C ALA A 50 -9.19 -0.13 7.54
N VAL A 51 -10.17 0.42 6.81
CA VAL A 51 -10.05 0.73 5.38
C VAL A 51 -9.00 1.82 5.15
N GLU A 52 -9.03 2.87 5.96
CA GLU A 52 -8.07 3.98 5.89
C GLU A 52 -6.62 3.48 6.07
N LEU A 53 -6.36 2.69 7.10
CA LEU A 53 -5.02 2.11 7.35
C LEU A 53 -4.53 1.20 6.23
N VAL A 54 -5.42 0.40 5.63
CA VAL A 54 -5.03 -0.46 4.49
C VAL A 54 -4.68 0.40 3.28
N ASN A 55 -5.49 1.41 2.96
CA ASN A 55 -5.20 2.32 1.86
C ASN A 55 -3.88 3.08 2.07
N GLU A 56 -3.61 3.51 3.30
CA GLU A 56 -2.34 4.14 3.65
C GLU A 56 -1.15 3.18 3.53
N ALA A 57 -1.30 1.91 3.89
CA ALA A 57 -0.26 0.91 3.69
C ALA A 57 0.06 0.69 2.20
N PHE A 58 -0.96 0.63 1.34
CA PHE A 58 -0.76 0.59 -0.11
C PHE A 58 -0.08 1.86 -0.63
N LEU A 59 -0.49 3.04 -0.15
CA LEU A 59 0.14 4.30 -0.52
C LEU A 59 1.61 4.35 -0.08
N TYR A 60 1.91 3.93 1.15
CA TYR A 60 3.27 3.84 1.68
C TYR A 60 4.17 2.96 0.79
N LEU A 61 3.66 1.79 0.37
CA LEU A 61 4.39 0.91 -0.54
C LEU A 61 4.60 1.53 -1.92
N LYS A 62 3.57 2.19 -2.49
CA LYS A 62 3.70 2.89 -3.78
C LYS A 62 4.73 4.00 -3.72
N LEU A 63 4.73 4.79 -2.65
CA LEU A 63 5.72 5.85 -2.43
C LEU A 63 7.13 5.27 -2.33
N LYS A 64 7.26 4.16 -1.59
CA LYS A 64 8.53 3.45 -1.43
C LYS A 64 9.06 2.87 -2.74
N GLU A 65 8.20 2.26 -3.57
CA GLU A 65 8.57 1.85 -4.94
C GLU A 65 8.92 3.05 -5.83
N SER A 66 8.11 4.11 -5.80
CA SER A 66 8.32 5.30 -6.63
C SER A 66 9.62 6.06 -6.33
N SER A 67 10.14 5.91 -5.11
CA SER A 67 11.43 6.48 -4.70
C SER A 67 12.62 5.79 -5.39
N ASP A 68 12.43 4.57 -5.88
CA ASP A 68 13.44 3.75 -6.56
C ASP A 68 13.35 3.88 -8.10
N ILE A 69 12.31 4.56 -8.60
CA ILE A 69 12.18 4.86 -10.04
C ILE A 69 12.99 6.12 -10.31
N ASP A 70 14.29 5.95 -10.56
CA ASP A 70 15.15 7.03 -11.03
C ASP A 70 14.54 7.66 -12.30
N PRO A 71 14.16 8.95 -12.27
CA PRO A 71 13.57 9.63 -13.44
C PRO A 71 14.47 9.58 -14.67
N LEU A 72 15.78 9.37 -14.48
CA LEU A 72 16.72 9.20 -15.59
C LEU A 72 16.51 7.91 -16.40
N THR A 73 15.98 6.83 -15.80
CA THR A 73 15.85 5.54 -16.52
C THR A 73 14.64 5.51 -17.46
N LYS A 74 13.68 6.43 -17.28
CA LYS A 74 12.51 6.60 -18.17
C LYS A 74 12.68 7.71 -19.21
N GLY A 75 13.91 8.18 -19.44
CA GLY A 75 14.21 9.17 -20.48
C GLY A 75 14.07 8.66 -21.92
N ASP A 76 14.11 7.34 -22.13
CA ASP A 76 14.13 6.73 -23.48
C ASP A 76 12.73 6.47 -24.07
N GLU A 77 11.68 6.39 -23.24
CA GLU A 77 10.30 6.12 -23.72
C GLU A 77 9.56 7.38 -24.21
N PHE A 78 10.11 8.58 -24.02
CA PHE A 78 9.55 9.83 -24.53
C PHE A 78 10.07 10.22 -25.94
N GLY A 79 10.98 9.42 -26.54
CA GLY A 79 11.77 9.80 -27.71
C GLY A 79 11.44 9.17 -29.07
N ALA A 80 10.44 8.29 -29.20
CA ALA A 80 10.14 7.62 -30.48
C ALA A 80 8.63 7.48 -30.72
N GLY A 81 8.00 8.49 -31.33
CA GLY A 81 6.58 8.39 -31.67
C GLY A 81 5.91 9.62 -32.28
N PHE A 82 6.65 10.50 -32.97
CA PHE A 82 6.04 11.45 -33.90
C PHE A 82 6.81 11.42 -35.22
N SER A 83 6.13 10.89 -36.25
CA SER A 83 6.46 10.84 -37.70
C SER A 83 7.36 9.70 -38.17
#